data_AF-A0AAU9U119-F1
#
_entry.id   AF-A0AAU9U119-F1
#
_cell.length_a   1.000
_cell.length_b   1.000
_cell.length_c   1.000
_cell.angle_alpha   90.00
_cell.angle_beta   90.00
_cell.angle_gamma   90.00
#
_symmetry.space_group_name_H-M   'P 1'
#
loop_
_entity.id
_entity.type
_entity.pdbx_description
1 polymer ?
#
loop_
_entity_poly.entity_id
_entity_poly.type
_entity_poly.pdbx_seq_one_letter_code
_entity_poly.pdbx_strand_id
1 'polypeptide(L)'
;MSSAGMSQDMTQLFQMMKTEFDQQTAIVTKSVNETIMHIIDEKLHLFLEENKYLKNEVQRLKEKVKYLDEQNRKNNLLLHGIKETEKNHQELFNLIKQTLKNLDIEIDIYEINNFYRLGKKQGDSKWFEKHYCTPKLQKTNLSEYMRVRSSSLTEKPSQQNNA
;
A
#
# COMPACT_ATOMS: atom_id res chain seq x y z
N MET A 1 -50.58 24.59 37.74
CA MET A 1 -50.59 24.44 39.21
C MET A 1 -50.02 25.70 39.81
N SER A 2 -50.77 26.31 40.71
CA SER A 2 -50.74 27.72 41.09
C SER A 2 -49.53 28.11 41.95
N SER A 3 -48.86 29.20 41.61
CA SER A 3 -47.74 29.80 42.37
C SER A 3 -48.22 30.64 43.57
N ALA A 4 -49.06 30.07 44.43
CA ALA A 4 -49.56 30.77 45.61
C ALA A 4 -48.97 30.11 46.87
N GLY A 5 -47.78 30.56 47.29
CA GLY A 5 -47.18 30.13 48.57
C GLY A 5 -45.67 30.30 48.76
N MET A 6 -44.90 30.73 47.77
CA MET A 6 -43.44 30.95 47.93
C MET A 6 -43.13 32.44 48.15
N SER A 7 -42.23 32.76 49.09
CA SER A 7 -41.78 34.14 49.29
C SER A 7 -41.04 34.65 48.04
N GLN A 8 -41.13 35.96 47.78
CA GLN A 8 -40.46 36.60 46.66
C GLN A 8 -38.94 36.33 46.67
N ASP A 9 -38.34 36.31 47.86
CA ASP A 9 -36.91 36.03 48.06
C ASP A 9 -36.54 34.59 47.66
N MET A 10 -37.40 33.61 47.99
CA MET A 10 -37.18 32.22 47.55
C MET A 10 -37.25 32.08 46.03
N THR A 11 -38.15 32.82 45.38
CA THR A 11 -38.29 32.82 43.92
C THR A 11 -37.04 33.40 43.25
N GLN A 12 -36.50 34.49 43.79
CA GLN A 12 -35.26 35.10 43.33
C GLN A 12 -34.06 34.17 43.52
N LEU A 13 -33.97 33.49 44.68
CA LEU A 13 -32.91 32.51 44.94
C LEU A 13 -32.93 31.36 43.93
N PHE A 14 -34.10 30.79 43.61
CA PHE A 14 -34.21 29.76 42.59
C PHE A 14 -33.78 30.25 41.21
N GLN A 15 -34.10 31.49 40.86
CA GLN A 15 -33.71 32.08 39.58
C GLN A 15 -32.20 32.31 39.49
N MET A 16 -31.56 32.75 40.59
CA MET A 16 -30.10 32.87 40.66
C MET A 16 -29.41 31.51 40.57
N MET A 17 -29.89 30.51 41.32
CA MET A 17 -29.34 29.14 41.27
C MET A 17 -29.48 28.52 39.87
N LYS A 18 -30.62 28.72 39.21
CA LYS A 18 -30.81 28.26 37.83
C LYS A 18 -29.81 28.91 36.88
N THR A 19 -29.62 30.22 37.00
CA THR A 19 -28.68 30.96 36.15
C THR A 19 -27.25 30.47 36.34
N GLU A 20 -26.82 30.26 37.59
CA GLU A 20 -25.48 29.71 37.86
C GLU A 20 -25.31 28.27 37.38
N PHE A 21 -26.35 27.45 37.51
CA PHE A 21 -26.34 26.08 37.00
C PHE A 21 -26.21 26.05 35.47
N ASP A 22 -26.94 26.92 34.77
CA ASP A 22 -26.86 27.05 33.32
C ASP A 22 -25.46 27.56 32.88
N GLN A 23 -24.88 28.51 33.61
CA GLN A 23 -23.51 28.99 33.37
C GLN A 23 -22.46 27.89 33.57
N GLN A 24 -22.55 27.15 34.68
CA GLN A 24 -21.65 26.03 34.94
C GLN A 24 -21.77 24.95 33.86
N THR A 25 -23.00 24.63 33.44
CA THR A 25 -23.25 23.66 32.37
C THR A 25 -22.62 24.10 31.05
N ALA A 26 -22.71 25.38 30.70
CA ALA A 26 -22.08 25.95 29.51
C ALA A 26 -20.55 25.92 29.57
N ILE A 27 -19.95 26.28 30.72
CA ILE A 27 -18.51 26.24 30.93
C ILE A 27 -17.97 24.82 30.81
N VAL A 28 -18.61 23.85 31.48
CA VAL A 28 -18.21 22.44 31.43
C VAL A 28 -18.33 21.89 30.02
N THR A 29 -19.44 22.17 29.33
CA THR A 29 -19.65 21.70 27.96
C THR A 29 -18.59 22.28 27.01
N LYS A 30 -18.25 23.57 27.15
CA LYS A 30 -17.19 24.20 26.37
C LYS A 30 -15.82 23.58 26.64
N SER A 31 -15.46 23.44 27.91
CA SER A 31 -14.16 22.88 28.32
C SER A 31 -14.00 21.42 27.87
N VAL A 32 -15.06 20.61 27.99
CA VAL A 32 -15.06 19.21 27.51
C VAL A 32 -14.93 19.17 26.00
N ASN A 33 -15.69 20.00 25.25
CA ASN A 33 -15.58 20.05 23.80
C ASN A 33 -14.18 20.49 23.33
N GLU A 34 -13.59 21.52 23.94
CA GLU A 34 -12.23 21.97 23.61
C GLU A 34 -11.20 20.87 23.87
N THR A 35 -11.32 20.16 24.99
CA THR A 35 -10.42 19.04 25.32
C THR A 35 -10.56 17.89 24.33
N ILE A 36 -11.79 17.52 23.97
CA ILE A 36 -12.06 16.46 22.99
C ILE A 36 -11.52 16.84 21.61
N MET A 37 -11.76 18.08 21.18
CA MET A 37 -11.24 18.59 19.89
C MET A 37 -9.72 18.53 19.85
N HIS A 38 -9.04 18.98 20.91
CA HIS A 38 -7.59 18.94 20.99
C HIS A 38 -7.04 17.50 20.89
N ILE A 39 -7.63 16.55 21.61
CA ILE A 39 -7.22 15.15 21.56
C ILE A 39 -7.43 14.57 20.15
N ILE A 40 -8.55 14.90 19.50
CA ILE A 40 -8.83 14.45 18.13
C ILE A 40 -7.79 15.02 17.17
N ASP A 41 -7.49 16.32 17.27
CA ASP A 41 -6.50 16.99 16.40
C ASP A 41 -5.10 16.38 16.56
N GLU A 42 -4.67 16.10 17.79
CA GLU A 42 -3.39 15.41 18.04
C GLU A 42 -3.36 14.01 17.40
N LYS A 43 -4.43 13.22 17.56
CA LYS A 43 -4.49 11.88 16.97
C LYS A 43 -4.53 11.94 15.44
N LEU A 44 -5.29 12.86 14.87
CA LEU A 44 -5.33 13.08 13.43
C LEU A 44 -3.97 13.49 12.88
N HIS A 45 -3.23 14.34 13.60
CA HIS A 45 -1.90 14.74 13.20
C HIS A 45 -0.95 13.55 13.10
N LEU A 46 -0.91 12.68 14.12
CA LEU A 46 -0.10 11.45 14.11
C LEU A 46 -0.46 10.54 12.92
N PHE A 47 -1.76 10.37 12.62
CA PHE A 47 -2.20 9.59 11.47
C PHE A 47 -1.79 10.21 10.13
N LEU A 48 -1.76 11.53 10.02
CA LEU A 48 -1.33 12.22 8.81
C LEU A 48 0.18 12.03 8.58
N GLU A 49 0.99 12.14 9.63
CA GLU A 49 2.43 11.90 9.57
C GLU A 49 2.75 10.46 9.18
N GLU A 50 2.11 9.49 9.84
CA GLU A 50 2.27 8.06 9.51
C GLU A 50 1.85 7.78 8.06
N ASN A 51 0.72 8.32 7.60
CA ASN A 51 0.28 8.17 6.21
C ASN A 51 1.28 8.77 5.22
N LYS A 52 1.90 9.91 5.54
CA LYS A 52 2.94 10.51 4.71
C LYS A 52 4.17 9.62 4.63
N TYR A 53 4.62 9.09 5.77
CA TYR A 53 5.73 8.14 5.84
C TYR A 53 5.45 6.89 5.01
N LEU A 54 4.27 6.27 5.18
CA LEU A 54 3.87 5.07 4.46
C LEU A 54 3.80 5.31 2.94
N LYS A 55 3.27 6.46 2.50
CA LYS A 55 3.23 6.83 1.08
C LYS A 55 4.64 6.94 0.49
N ASN A 56 5.57 7.55 1.22
CA ASN A 56 6.97 7.66 0.79
C ASN A 56 7.63 6.28 0.70
N GLU A 57 7.38 5.41 1.67
CA GLU A 57 7.93 4.05 1.67
C GLU A 57 7.39 3.21 0.52
N VAL A 58 6.08 3.31 0.24
CA VAL A 58 5.47 2.67 -0.93
C VAL A 58 6.10 3.18 -2.23
N GLN A 59 6.35 4.49 -2.33
CA GLN A 59 6.98 5.07 -3.51
C GLN A 59 8.41 4.55 -3.70
N ARG A 60 9.22 4.57 -2.63
CA ARG A 60 10.58 4.05 -2.63
C ARG A 60 10.63 2.57 -3.03
N LEU A 61 9.70 1.77 -2.51
CA LEU A 61 9.61 0.35 -2.85
C LEU A 61 9.21 0.14 -4.32
N LYS A 62 8.26 0.92 -4.85
CA LYS A 62 7.89 0.87 -6.27
C LYS A 62 9.08 1.19 -7.18
N GLU A 63 9.85 2.21 -6.85
CA GLU A 63 11.06 2.59 -7.59
C GLU A 63 12.11 1.48 -7.55
N LYS A 64 12.32 0.87 -6.38
CA LYS A 64 13.24 -0.27 -6.24
C LYS A 64 12.78 -1.48 -7.07
N VAL A 65 11.48 -1.81 -7.05
CA VAL A 65 10.93 -2.90 -7.87
C VAL A 65 11.13 -2.61 -9.35
N LYS A 66 10.80 -1.40 -9.80
CA LYS A 66 10.99 -0.98 -11.19
C LYS A 66 12.46 -1.09 -11.62
N TYR A 67 13.38 -0.59 -10.78
CA TYR A 67 14.81 -0.68 -11.05
C TYR A 67 15.27 -2.13 -11.19
N LEU A 68 14.86 -3.02 -10.27
CA LEU A 68 15.22 -4.43 -10.32
C LEU A 68 14.63 -5.13 -11.55
N ASP A 69 13.39 -4.82 -11.91
CA ASP A 69 12.75 -5.35 -13.13
C ASP A 69 13.48 -4.87 -14.39
N GLU A 70 13.90 -3.61 -14.43
CA GLU A 70 14.72 -3.07 -15.52
C GLU A 70 16.06 -3.79 -15.60
N GLN A 71 16.79 -3.93 -14.48
CA GLN A 71 18.07 -4.67 -14.45
C GLN A 71 17.90 -6.11 -14.95
N ASN A 72 16.84 -6.79 -14.53
CA ASN A 72 16.57 -8.17 -14.91
C ASN A 72 16.18 -8.30 -16.40
N ARG A 73 15.65 -7.24 -17.01
CA ARG A 73 15.24 -7.21 -18.42
C ARG A 73 16.26 -6.57 -19.36
N LYS A 74 17.37 -6.02 -18.85
CA LYS A 74 18.40 -5.34 -19.67
C LYS A 74 18.91 -6.16 -20.85
N ASN A 75 19.05 -7.46 -20.66
CA ASN A 75 19.59 -8.37 -21.67
C ASN A 75 18.49 -9.15 -22.42
N ASN A 76 17.21 -8.83 -22.18
CA ASN A 76 16.10 -9.49 -22.83
C ASN A 76 15.75 -8.75 -24.12
N LEU A 77 15.72 -9.46 -25.23
CA LEU A 77 15.28 -8.92 -26.51
C LEU A 77 13.79 -9.21 -26.73
N LEU A 78 13.02 -8.19 -27.09
CA LEU A 78 11.62 -8.33 -27.48
C LEU A 78 11.49 -8.17 -28.99
N LEU A 79 11.15 -9.26 -29.67
CA LEU A 79 10.92 -9.27 -31.11
C LEU A 79 9.42 -9.18 -31.39
N HIS A 80 9.01 -8.21 -32.20
CA HIS A 80 7.61 -8.02 -32.60
C HIS A 80 7.46 -8.06 -34.13
N GLY A 81 6.25 -8.36 -34.61
CA GLY A 81 5.94 -8.37 -36.05
C GLY A 81 6.47 -9.58 -36.83
N ILE A 82 6.92 -10.62 -36.14
CA ILE A 82 7.35 -11.89 -36.76
C ILE A 82 6.14 -12.78 -36.97
N LYS A 83 6.03 -13.40 -38.15
CA LYS A 83 4.97 -14.35 -38.47
C LYS A 83 5.16 -15.65 -37.70
N GLU A 84 4.11 -16.11 -37.02
CA GLU A 84 4.14 -17.29 -36.14
C GLU A 84 4.03 -18.62 -36.93
N THR A 85 5.11 -19.02 -37.59
CA THR A 85 5.16 -20.26 -38.38
C THR A 85 5.60 -21.49 -37.59
N GLU A 86 6.11 -21.31 -36.38
CA GLU A 86 6.69 -22.36 -35.54
C GLU A 86 5.63 -23.32 -34.97
N LYS A 87 6.00 -24.60 -34.90
CA LYS A 87 5.26 -25.68 -34.24
C LYS A 87 6.03 -26.28 -33.06
N ASN A 88 7.36 -26.22 -33.10
CA ASN A 88 8.25 -26.78 -32.09
C ASN A 88 9.26 -25.74 -31.57
N HIS A 89 9.84 -26.01 -30.40
CA HIS A 89 10.82 -25.16 -29.75
C HIS A 89 12.10 -24.94 -30.60
N GLN A 90 12.57 -25.98 -31.30
CA GLN A 90 13.70 -25.84 -32.24
C GLN A 90 13.38 -24.95 -33.44
N GLU A 91 12.15 -25.02 -33.97
CA GLU A 91 11.73 -24.15 -35.08
C GLU A 91 11.66 -22.69 -34.63
N LEU A 92 11.22 -22.43 -33.40
CA LEU A 92 11.24 -21.09 -32.82
C LEU A 92 12.66 -20.54 -32.71
N PHE A 93 13.62 -21.36 -32.24
CA PHE A 93 15.03 -20.97 -32.21
C PHE A 93 15.56 -20.62 -33.60
N ASN A 94 15.27 -21.47 -34.59
CA ASN A 94 15.70 -21.24 -35.97
C ASN A 94 15.08 -19.95 -36.54
N LEU A 95 13.82 -19.66 -36.23
CA LEU A 95 13.16 -18.42 -36.62
C LEU A 95 13.84 -17.19 -35.99
N ILE A 96 14.16 -17.26 -34.70
CA ILE A 96 14.91 -16.20 -34.00
C ILE A 96 16.29 -16.01 -34.64
N LYS A 97 17.04 -17.09 -34.85
CA LYS A 97 18.37 -17.06 -35.47
C LYS A 97 18.33 -16.47 -36.88
N GLN A 98 17.35 -16.85 -37.71
CA GLN A 98 17.16 -16.28 -39.03
C GLN A 98 16.82 -14.78 -38.98
N THR A 99 15.95 -14.39 -38.04
CA THR A 99 15.56 -12.98 -37.89
C THR A 99 16.75 -12.11 -37.47
N LEU A 100 17.58 -12.60 -36.56
CA LEU A 100 18.78 -11.88 -36.11
C LEU A 100 19.87 -11.86 -37.17
N LYS A 101 20.01 -12.93 -37.96
CA LYS A 101 20.90 -12.96 -39.12
C LYS A 101 20.50 -11.93 -40.19
N ASN A 102 19.21 -11.67 -40.38
CA ASN A 102 18.74 -10.61 -41.28
C ASN A 102 19.13 -9.20 -40.79
N LEU A 103 19.47 -9.05 -39.50
CA LEU A 103 19.99 -7.82 -38.90
C LEU A 103 21.52 -7.82 -38.81
N ASP A 104 22.20 -8.77 -39.46
CA ASP A 104 23.65 -8.97 -39.41
C ASP A 104 24.19 -9.30 -38.01
N ILE A 105 23.35 -9.91 -37.17
CA ILE A 105 23.74 -10.38 -35.83
C ILE A 105 23.85 -11.90 -35.89
N GLU A 106 25.08 -12.40 -35.79
CA GLU A 106 25.36 -13.83 -35.70
C GLU A 106 25.28 -14.29 -34.24
N ILE A 107 24.40 -15.25 -33.97
CA ILE A 107 24.17 -15.79 -32.62
C ILE A 107 24.28 -17.31 -32.63
N ASP A 108 24.97 -17.82 -31.62
CA ASP A 108 25.09 -19.26 -31.36
C ASP A 108 24.10 -19.75 -30.29
N ILE A 109 23.89 -21.06 -30.23
CA ILE A 109 22.93 -21.73 -29.35
C ILE A 109 23.25 -21.45 -27.87
N TYR A 110 24.53 -21.34 -27.53
CA TYR A 110 24.99 -21.15 -26.15
C TYR A 110 24.85 -19.70 -25.63
N GLU A 111 24.60 -18.74 -26.51
CA GLU A 111 24.49 -17.32 -26.14
C GLU A 111 23.08 -16.97 -25.66
N ILE A 112 22.08 -17.79 -26.00
CA ILE A 112 20.70 -17.60 -25.59
C ILE A 112 20.42 -18.46 -24.35
N ASN A 113 20.17 -17.79 -23.22
CA ASN A 113 19.80 -18.47 -21.98
C ASN A 113 18.37 -19.06 -22.04
N ASN A 114 17.39 -18.23 -22.42
CA ASN A 114 15.99 -18.65 -22.54
C ASN A 114 15.29 -17.90 -23.67
N PHE A 115 14.39 -18.57 -24.37
CA PHE A 115 13.54 -17.97 -25.39
C PHE A 115 12.16 -18.62 -25.40
N TYR A 116 11.13 -17.79 -25.57
CA TYR A 116 9.74 -18.23 -25.59
C TYR A 116 8.86 -17.13 -26.19
N ARG A 117 7.70 -17.52 -26.69
CA ARG A 117 6.68 -16.57 -27.12
C ARG A 117 5.96 -16.00 -25.91
N LEU A 118 5.67 -14.70 -25.96
CA LEU A 118 4.75 -14.06 -25.02
C LEU A 118 3.31 -14.22 -25.53
N GLY A 119 2.44 -14.83 -24.71
CA GLY A 119 1.02 -14.97 -25.02
C GLY A 119 0.65 -16.17 -25.91
N LYS A 120 -0.60 -16.19 -26.35
CA LYS A 120 -1.18 -17.28 -27.17
C LYS A 120 -0.94 -17.06 -28.66
N LYS A 121 -0.92 -18.15 -29.42
CA LYS A 121 -0.74 -18.13 -30.87
C LYS A 121 -1.92 -17.42 -31.51
N GLN A 122 -1.69 -16.65 -32.55
CA GLN A 122 -2.76 -16.04 -33.34
C GLN A 122 -3.62 -17.17 -33.96
N GLY A 123 -4.80 -17.41 -33.40
CA GLY A 123 -5.74 -18.47 -33.80
C GLY A 123 -6.20 -19.41 -32.68
N ASP A 124 -5.56 -19.40 -31.51
CA ASP A 124 -5.97 -20.24 -30.37
C ASP A 124 -7.12 -19.59 -29.57
N SER A 125 -8.36 -19.91 -29.94
CA SER A 125 -9.61 -19.36 -29.39
C SER A 125 -10.03 -19.92 -28.02
N LYS A 126 -9.10 -20.24 -27.13
CA LYS A 126 -9.44 -20.52 -25.72
C LYS A 126 -9.14 -19.29 -24.87
N TRP A 127 -10.16 -18.47 -24.65
CA TRP A 127 -10.16 -17.46 -23.59
C TRP A 127 -10.06 -18.16 -22.25
N PHE A 128 -9.04 -17.91 -21.44
CA PHE A 128 -9.18 -17.99 -19.98
C PHE A 128 -8.16 -17.08 -19.29
N GLU A 129 -8.75 -16.20 -18.48
CA GLU A 129 -8.34 -15.61 -17.21
C GLU A 129 -6.90 -15.12 -17.05
N LYS A 130 -6.78 -13.82 -16.73
CA LYS A 130 -5.52 -13.11 -16.46
C LYS A 130 -4.66 -13.86 -15.45
N HIS A 131 -3.74 -14.70 -15.92
CA HIS A 131 -2.60 -15.08 -15.13
C HIS A 131 -1.65 -13.89 -15.11
N TYR A 132 -1.75 -13.09 -14.06
CA TYR A 132 -0.65 -12.23 -13.64
C TYR A 132 0.61 -13.11 -13.57
N CYS A 133 1.65 -12.72 -14.30
CA CYS A 133 2.98 -13.28 -14.12
C CYS A 133 3.38 -13.01 -12.66
N THR A 134 3.23 -14.01 -11.80
CA THR A 134 3.83 -13.96 -10.48
C THR A 134 5.34 -14.12 -10.69
N PRO A 135 6.17 -13.18 -10.20
CA PRO A 135 7.61 -13.43 -10.10
C PRO A 135 7.78 -14.74 -9.36
N LYS A 136 8.65 -15.63 -9.85
CA LYS A 136 9.09 -16.79 -9.08
C LYS A 136 9.81 -16.25 -7.85
N LEU A 137 9.06 -15.96 -6.79
CA LEU A 137 9.59 -15.82 -5.44
C LEU A 137 10.26 -17.16 -5.17
N GLN A 138 11.59 -17.17 -5.17
CA GLN A 138 12.32 -18.23 -4.51
C GLN A 138 11.68 -18.40 -3.14
N LYS A 139 11.34 -19.65 -2.77
CA LYS A 139 10.67 -19.96 -1.51
C LYS A 139 11.58 -19.52 -0.35
N THR A 140 11.61 -18.25 -0.02
CA THR A 140 12.02 -17.77 1.28
C THR A 140 10.95 -18.30 2.22
N ASN A 141 11.40 -19.16 3.12
CA ASN A 141 10.61 -19.82 4.14
C ASN A 141 9.56 -18.86 4.71
N LEU A 142 8.28 -19.10 4.41
CA LEU A 142 7.16 -18.26 4.87
C LEU A 142 7.18 -18.10 6.40
N SER A 143 7.74 -19.07 7.13
CA SER A 143 7.91 -18.96 8.57
C SER A 143 8.93 -17.90 9.00
N GLU A 144 9.98 -17.66 8.20
CA GLU A 144 10.97 -16.61 8.45
C GLU A 144 10.34 -15.22 8.29
N TYR A 145 9.56 -15.03 7.23
CA TYR A 145 8.84 -13.78 6.99
C TYR A 145 7.80 -13.47 8.08
N MET A 146 7.06 -14.49 8.51
CA MET A 146 6.08 -14.35 9.60
C MET A 146 6.76 -14.11 10.96
N ARG A 147 7.95 -14.67 11.19
CA ARG A 147 8.77 -14.44 12.39
C ARG A 147 9.30 -12.99 12.46
N VAL A 148 9.85 -12.46 11.37
CA VAL A 148 10.37 -11.08 11.30
C VAL A 148 9.25 -10.04 11.48
N ARG A 149 8.05 -10.34 10.95
CA ARG A 149 6.88 -9.47 11.12
C ARG A 149 6.32 -9.48 12.55
N SER A 150 6.44 -10.60 13.27
CA SER A 150 5.98 -10.68 14.66
C SER A 150 6.97 -10.02 15.63
N SER A 151 8.28 -10.09 15.37
CA SER A 151 9.29 -9.40 16.19
C SER A 151 9.29 -7.87 16.01
N SER A 152 8.96 -7.36 14.83
CA SER A 152 8.85 -5.90 14.58
C SER A 152 7.60 -5.24 15.21
N LEU A 153 6.58 -6.02 15.60
CA LEU A 153 5.40 -5.52 16.32
C LEU A 153 5.61 -5.45 17.84
N THR A 154 6.70 -6.02 18.36
CA THR A 154 6.97 -6.12 19.82
C THR A 154 8.00 -5.13 20.35
N GLU A 155 8.72 -4.42 19.49
CA GLU A 155 9.64 -3.37 19.93
C GLU A 155 8.88 -2.07 20.19
N LYS A 156 8.26 -1.97 21.38
CA LYS A 156 7.98 -0.66 21.97
C LYS A 156 9.33 0.02 22.24
N PRO A 157 9.52 1.31 21.89
CA PRO A 157 10.71 2.02 22.32
C PRO A 157 10.74 2.03 23.85
N SER A 158 11.83 1.49 24.41
CA SER A 158 12.14 1.58 25.82
C SER A 158 12.19 3.06 26.21
N GLN A 159 11.22 3.49 27.03
CA GLN A 159 11.31 4.77 27.72
C GLN A 159 12.54 4.70 28.64
N GLN A 160 13.61 5.38 28.22
CA GLN A 160 14.70 5.74 29.13
C GLN A 160 14.12 6.74 30.14
N ASN A 161 13.82 6.23 31.34
CA ASN A 161 13.58 7.05 32.51
C ASN A 161 14.86 7.84 32.81
N ASN A 162 14.82 9.15 32.63
CA ASN A 162 15.80 10.08 33.17
C ASN A 162 15.13 10.92 34.26
N ALA A 163 15.68 10.75 35.47
CA ALA A 163 15.61 11.59 36.68
C ALA A 163 14.22 11.93 37.26
#